data_AF-A0A661VMH1-F1
#
_entry.id   AF-A0A661VMH1-F1
#
_cell.length_a   1.000
_cell.length_b   1.000
_cell.length_c   1.000
_cell.angle_alpha   90.00
_cell.angle_beta   90.00
_cell.angle_gamma   90.00
#
_symmetry.space_group_name_H-M   'P 1'
#
loop_
_entity.id
_entity.type
_entity.pdbx_description
1 polymer ?
#
loop_
_entity_poly.entity_id
_entity_poly.type
_entity_poly.pdbx_seq_one_letter_code
_entity_poly.pdbx_strand_id
1 'polypeptide(L)' 'MTEEELEKAIYEANEEIKNLARPTGPLPEREVRRREMLLLKQATLYKIEDARKQNRKRWEAFNIELYGLITSILTSY' A
#
# COMPACT_ATOMS: atom_id res chain seq x y z
N MET A 1 -14.11 -0.40 12.63
CA MET A 1 -12.69 0.02 12.58
C MET A 1 -12.37 0.82 13.81
N THR A 2 -12.08 0.05 14.87
CA THR A 2 -11.34 0.47 16.06
C THR A 2 -9.85 0.49 15.73
N GLU A 3 -9.04 1.06 16.63
CA GLU A 3 -7.59 1.17 16.50
C GLU A 3 -6.91 -0.21 16.44
N GLU A 4 -7.36 -1.15 17.27
CA GLU A 4 -6.89 -2.55 17.29
C GLU A 4 -7.16 -3.30 15.97
N GLU A 5 -8.32 -3.08 15.35
CA GLU A 5 -8.65 -3.69 14.04
C GLU A 5 -7.70 -3.18 12.94
N LEU A 6 -7.22 -1.94 13.09
CA LEU A 6 -6.34 -1.28 12.13
C LEU A 6 -4.89 -1.76 12.29
N GLU A 7 -4.40 -1.86 13.53
CA GLU A 7 -3.08 -2.42 13.82
C GLU A 7 -2.98 -3.88 13.40
N LYS A 8 -4.02 -4.67 13.66
CA LYS A 8 -4.07 -6.08 13.25
C LYS A 8 -4.02 -6.23 11.73
N ALA A 9 -4.80 -5.42 11.00
CA ALA A 9 -4.79 -5.44 9.54
C ALA A 9 -3.42 -5.03 8.96
N ILE A 10 -2.74 -4.07 9.59
CA ILE A 10 -1.38 -3.66 9.19
C ILE A 10 -0.37 -4.79 9.48
N TYR A 11 -0.49 -5.47 10.62
CA TYR A 11 0.37 -6.60 10.97
C TYR A 11 0.19 -7.77 10.00
N GLU A 12 -1.05 -8.16 9.71
CA GLU A 12 -1.37 -9.26 8.78
C GLU A 12 -0.85 -8.95 7.37
N ALA A 13 -1.06 -7.72 6.88
CA ALA A 13 -0.53 -7.30 5.58
C ALA A 13 1.01 -7.34 5.54
N ASN A 14 1.68 -6.95 6.62
CA ASN A 14 3.15 -7.04 6.71
C ASN A 14 3.65 -8.49 6.72
N GLU A 15 2.99 -9.39 7.44
CA GLU A 15 3.35 -10.80 7.46
C GLU A 15 3.08 -11.49 6.11
N GLU A 16 1.98 -11.16 5.43
CA GLU A 16 1.76 -11.61 4.05
C GLU A 16 2.87 -11.12 3.14
N ILE A 17 3.27 -9.84 3.22
CA ILE A 17 4.36 -9.30 2.39
C ILE A 17 5.71 -9.96 2.70
N LYS A 18 6.00 -10.31 3.96
CA LYS A 18 7.22 -11.03 4.32
C LYS A 18 7.23 -12.47 3.81
N ASN A 19 6.05 -13.10 3.76
CA ASN A 19 5.87 -14.47 3.30
C ASN A 19 5.60 -14.57 1.79
N LEU A 20 5.41 -13.44 1.08
CA LEU A 20 5.47 -13.41 -0.36
C LEU A 20 6.82 -13.98 -0.79
N ALA A 21 6.77 -14.98 -1.67
CA ALA A 21 7.95 -15.63 -2.18
C ALA A 21 8.96 -14.58 -2.64
N ARG A 22 10.23 -14.71 -2.22
CA ARG A 22 11.28 -13.83 -2.71
C ARG A 22 11.22 -13.85 -4.23
N PRO A 23 11.16 -12.67 -4.88
CA PRO A 23 10.96 -12.64 -6.31
C PRO A 23 12.14 -13.33 -7.01
N THR A 24 11.87 -14.51 -7.56
CA THR A 24 12.82 -15.33 -8.32
C THR A 24 12.77 -14.88 -9.77
N GLY A 25 13.58 -13.88 -10.09
CA GLY A 25 13.66 -13.32 -11.43
C GLY A 25 15.02 -12.69 -11.72
N PRO A 26 15.27 -12.23 -12.95
CA PRO A 26 16.54 -11.63 -13.34
C PRO A 26 16.79 -10.26 -12.68
N LEU A 27 15.81 -9.72 -11.97
CA LEU A 27 15.87 -8.40 -11.36
C LEU A 27 16.27 -8.50 -9.88
N PRO A 28 17.05 -7.54 -9.36
CA PRO A 28 17.33 -7.45 -7.94
C PRO A 28 16.03 -7.29 -7.12
N GLU A 29 15.98 -7.91 -5.95
CA GLU A 29 14.82 -7.86 -5.04
C GLU A 29 14.36 -6.41 -4.77
N ARG A 30 15.32 -5.49 -4.64
CA ARG A 30 15.07 -4.05 -4.47
C ARG A 30 14.23 -3.46 -5.59
N GLU A 31 14.54 -3.81 -6.83
CA GLU A 31 13.82 -3.30 -8.02
C GLU A 31 12.43 -3.93 -8.13
N VAL A 32 12.29 -5.19 -7.73
CA VAL A 32 10.97 -5.85 -7.68
C VAL A 32 10.07 -5.19 -6.64
N ARG A 33 10.56 -5.01 -5.42
CA ARG A 33 9.82 -4.30 -4.35
C ARG A 33 9.45 -2.87 -4.77
N ARG A 34 10.37 -2.16 -5.45
CA ARG A 34 10.08 -0.82 -6.00
C ARG A 34 8.92 -0.85 -6.99
N ARG A 35 8.87 -1.84 -7.88
CA ARG A 35 7.76 -2.02 -8.84
C ARG A 35 6.45 -2.37 -8.16
N GLU A 36 6.46 -3.27 -7.18
CA GLU A 36 5.28 -3.61 -6.37
C GLU A 36 4.72 -2.39 -5.65
N MET A 37 5.60 -1.56 -5.07
CA MET A 37 5.19 -0.30 -4.43
C MET A 37 4.61 0.71 -5.42
N LEU A 38 5.13 0.78 -6.65
CA LEU A 38 4.54 1.60 -7.72
C LEU A 38 3.14 1.12 -8.10
N LEU A 39 2.93 -0.19 -8.20
CA LEU A 39 1.60 -0.78 -8.47
C LEU A 39 0.64 -0.50 -7.31
N LEU A 40 1.08 -0.66 -6.07
CA LEU A 40 0.29 -0.35 -4.89
C LEU A 40 -0.08 1.14 -4.86
N LYS A 41 0.85 2.03 -5.20
CA LYS A 41 0.60 3.48 -5.32
C LYS A 41 -0.51 3.78 -6.33
N GLN A 42 -0.48 3.15 -7.51
CA GLN A 42 -1.52 3.29 -8.53
C GLN A 42 -2.87 2.75 -8.04
N ALA A 43 -2.88 1.57 -7.41
CA ALA A 43 -4.10 0.98 -6.85
C ALA A 43 -4.72 1.88 -5.77
N THR A 44 -3.90 2.50 -4.91
CA THR A 44 -4.37 3.42 -3.88
C THR A 44 -4.99 4.68 -4.49
N LEU A 45 -4.46 5.22 -5.60
CA LEU A 45 -5.12 6.32 -6.32
C LEU A 45 -6.53 5.97 -6.76
N TYR A 46 -6.73 4.79 -7.35
CA TYR A 46 -8.07 4.33 -7.73
C TYR A 46 -9.01 4.24 -6.54
N LYS A 47 -8.53 3.78 -5.38
CA LYS A 47 -9.32 3.74 -4.14
C LYS A 47 -9.68 5.12 -3.61
N ILE A 48 -8.81 6.12 -3.75
CA ILE A 48 -9.13 7.53 -3.41
C ILE A 48 -10.28 8.02 -4.28
N GLU A 49 -10.17 7.83 -5.60
CA GLU A 49 -11.21 8.27 -6.54
C GLU A 49 -12.55 7.58 -6.30
N ASP A 50 -12.52 6.28 -6.04
CA ASP A 50 -13.73 5.50 -5.74
C ASP A 50 -14.39 5.97 -4.43
N ALA A 51 -13.59 6.15 -3.36
CA ALA A 51 -14.09 6.68 -2.10
C ALA A 51 -14.68 8.08 -2.27
N ARG A 52 -14.09 8.93 -3.11
CA ARG A 52 -14.62 10.27 -3.44
C ARG A 52 -15.96 10.17 -4.17
N LYS A 53 -16.07 9.31 -5.20
CA LYS A 53 -17.32 9.09 -5.96
C LYS A 53 -18.45 8.58 -5.06
N GLN A 54 -18.13 7.74 -4.09
CA GLN A 54 -19.10 7.17 -3.15
C GLN A 54 -19.32 8.03 -1.90
N ASN A 55 -18.74 9.24 -1.85
CA ASN A 55 -18.78 10.17 -0.71
C ASN A 55 -18.34 9.54 0.64
N ARG A 56 -17.43 8.58 0.59
CA ARG A 56 -16.88 7.85 1.75
C ARG A 56 -15.68 8.60 2.33
N LYS A 57 -15.92 9.73 2.99
CA LYS A 57 -14.86 10.67 3.43
C LYS A 57 -13.76 10.05 4.30
N ARG A 58 -14.11 9.15 5.23
CA ARG A 58 -13.11 8.46 6.07
C ARG A 58 -12.18 7.55 5.26
N TRP A 59 -12.72 6.89 4.24
CA TRP A 59 -11.95 6.03 3.34
C TRP A 59 -11.10 6.86 2.37
N GLU A 60 -11.62 7.98 1.89
CA GLU A 60 -10.86 8.94 1.08
C GLU A 60 -9.61 9.41 1.84
N ALA A 61 -9.78 9.88 3.09
CA ALA A 61 -8.68 10.33 3.94
C ALA A 61 -7.65 9.22 4.21
N PHE A 62 -8.11 8.02 4.58
CA PHE A 62 -7.21 6.89 4.82
C PHE A 62 -6.36 6.53 3.58
N ASN A 63 -6.97 6.48 2.40
CA ASN A 63 -6.22 6.16 1.18
C ASN A 63 -5.26 7.30 0.77
N ILE A 64 -5.58 8.56 1.07
CA ILE A 64 -4.65 9.69 0.86
C ILE A 64 -3.40 9.54 1.74
N GLU A 65 -3.57 9.22 3.03
CA GLU A 65 -2.44 8.98 3.94
C GLU A 65 -1.59 7.80 3.47
N LEU A 66 -2.23 6.70 3.08
CA LEU A 66 -1.54 5.52 2.55
C LEU A 66 -0.75 5.85 1.27
N TYR A 67 -1.32 6.68 0.38
CA TYR A 67 -0.64 7.15 -0.83
C TYR A 67 0.60 7.99 -0.50
N GLY A 68 0.51 8.85 0.53
CA GLY A 68 1.62 9.63 1.05
C GLY A 68 2.75 8.73 1.57
N LEU A 69 2.41 7.73 2.40
CA LEU A 69 3.36 6.76 2.94
C LEU A 69 4.11 6.00 1.83
N ILE A 70 3.37 5.44 0.86
CA ILE A 70 3.97 4.70 -0.26
C ILE A 70 4.88 5.62 -1.08
N THR A 71 4.48 6.88 -1.28
CA THR A 71 5.30 7.86 -2.01
C THR A 71 6.60 8.19 -1.28
N SER A 72 6.55 8.37 0.03
CA SER A 72 7.76 8.60 0.86
C SER A 72 8.74 7.42 0.76
N ILE A 73 8.22 6.19 0.88
CA ILE A 73 9.03 4.97 0.73
C ILE A 73 9.67 4.91 -0.65
N LEU A 74 8.89 5.14 -1.72
CA LEU A 74 9.41 5.15 -3.10
C LEU A 74 10.46 6.22 -3.36
N THR A 75 10.37 7.38 -2.70
CA THR A 75 11.35 8.47 -2.84
C THR A 75 12.65 8.17 -2.10
N SER A 76 12.62 7.24 -1.15
CA SER A 76 13.77 6.80 -0.36
C SER A 76 14.58 5.68 -1.05
N TYR A 77 14.13 5.17 -2.20
CA TYR A 77 14.88 4.23 -3.06
C TYR A 77 15.74 4.97 -4.09
#